data_AF-A0A957QSU1-F1
#
_entry.id   AF-A0A957QSU1-F1
#
_cell.length_a   1.000
_cell.length_b   1.000
_cell.length_c   1.000
_cell.angle_alpha   90.00
_cell.angle_beta   90.00
_cell.angle_gamma   90.00
#
_symmetry.space_group_name_H-M   'P 1'
#
loop_
_entity.id
_entity.type
_entity.pdbx_description
1 polymer ?
#
loop_
_entity_poly.entity_id
_entity_poly.type
_entity_poly.pdbx_seq_one_letter_code
_entity_poly.pdbx_strand_id
1 'polypeptide(L)' 'MFALQQEQDHEVEALYASLNTPRPVLVVLSGPSGVGKDSVIQGLKESGYPFYFVVTATTRPMRPNEVDGIDYH' A
#
# COMPACT_ATOMS: atom_id res chain seq x y z
N MET A 1 -4.30 -25.93 11.76
CA MET A 1 -3.61 -25.00 10.85
C MET A 1 -4.38 -24.80 9.54
N PHE A 2 -4.80 -25.85 8.82
CA PHE A 2 -5.62 -25.71 7.59
C PHE A 2 -7.02 -25.10 7.79
N ALA A 3 -7.73 -25.40 8.89
CA ALA A 3 -9.07 -24.87 9.13
C ALA A 3 -9.10 -23.36 9.41
N LEU A 4 -8.09 -22.83 10.10
CA LEU A 4 -7.97 -21.39 10.38
C LEU A 4 -7.70 -20.57 9.11
N GLN A 5 -6.97 -21.14 8.14
CA GLN A 5 -6.73 -20.50 6.85
C GLN A 5 -8.03 -20.37 6.05
N GLN A 6 -8.86 -21.42 6.05
CA GLN A 6 -10.13 -21.45 5.31
C GLN A 6 -11.17 -20.46 5.86
N GLU A 7 -11.23 -20.29 7.18
CA GLU A 7 -12.09 -19.28 7.82
C GLU A 7 -11.62 -17.85 7.50
N GLN A 8 -10.30 -17.63 7.52
CA GLN A 8 -9.70 -16.32 7.24
C GLN A 8 -9.85 -15.89 5.77
N ASP A 9 -9.75 -16.84 4.84
CA ASP A 9 -9.95 -16.58 3.41
C ASP A 9 -11.41 -16.17 3.10
N HIS A 10 -12.40 -16.74 3.81
CA HIS A 10 -13.82 -16.42 3.60
C HIS A 10 -14.21 -15.01 4.13
N GLU A 11 -13.59 -14.55 5.22
CA GLU A 11 -13.78 -13.19 5.72
C GLU A 11 -13.20 -12.14 4.77
N VAL A 12 -12.04 -12.41 4.17
CA VAL A 12 -11.39 -11.52 3.19
C VAL A 12 -12.26 -11.38 1.94
N GLU A 13 -12.79 -12.47 1.40
CA GLU A 13 -13.67 -12.44 0.24
C GLU A 13 -14.98 -11.69 0.52
N ALA A 14 -15.58 -11.90 1.70
CA ALA A 14 -16.77 -11.17 2.11
C ALA A 14 -16.51 -9.65 2.25
N LEU A 15 -15.36 -9.27 2.82
CA LEU A 15 -14.92 -7.88 2.88
C LEU A 15 -14.72 -7.31 1.47
N TYR A 16 -14.03 -8.03 0.59
CA TYR A 16 -13.75 -7.58 -0.78
C TYR A 16 -15.04 -7.41 -1.61
N ALA A 17 -16.02 -8.30 -1.39
CA ALA A 17 -17.35 -8.22 -1.98
C ALA A 17 -18.17 -7.03 -1.44
N SER A 18 -17.90 -6.57 -0.21
CA SER A 18 -18.58 -5.42 0.40
C SER A 18 -18.10 -4.05 -0.10
N LEU A 19 -16.97 -3.99 -0.83
CA LEU A 19 -16.41 -2.74 -1.35
C LEU A 19 -17.24 -2.15 -2.49
N ASN A 20 -17.17 -0.82 -2.65
CA ASN A 20 -17.85 -0.09 -3.72
C ASN A 20 -17.45 -0.59 -5.12
N THR A 21 -18.35 -0.47 -6.09
CA THR A 21 -18.08 -0.80 -7.50
C THR A 21 -17.78 0.48 -8.30
N PRO A 22 -16.69 0.55 -9.09
CA PRO A 22 -15.70 -0.51 -9.30
C PRO A 22 -14.83 -0.77 -8.07
N ARG A 23 -14.50 -2.04 -7.82
CA ARG A 23 -13.72 -2.45 -6.66
C ARG A 23 -12.33 -1.79 -6.70
N PRO A 24 -11.87 -1.18 -5.59
CA PRO A 24 -10.54 -0.60 -5.54
C PRO A 24 -9.48 -1.71 -5.66
N VAL A 25 -8.35 -1.39 -6.28
CA VAL A 25 -7.21 -2.30 -6.41
C VAL A 25 -6.13 -1.86 -5.43
N LEU A 26 -5.73 -2.76 -4.54
CA LEU A 26 -4.57 -2.56 -3.68
C LEU A 26 -3.30 -2.93 -4.45
N VAL A 27 -2.39 -1.96 -4.60
CA VAL A 27 -1.10 -2.16 -5.27
C VAL A 27 0.01 -2.10 -4.23
N VAL A 28 0.85 -3.14 -4.17
CA VAL A 28 2.02 -3.20 -3.29
C VAL A 28 3.29 -3.10 -4.12
N LEU A 29 4.06 -2.04 -3.89
CA LEU A 29 5.38 -1.84 -4.51
C LEU A 29 6.48 -2.25 -3.52
N SER A 30 7.14 -3.39 -3.78
CA SER A 30 8.19 -3.94 -2.91
C SER A 30 9.52 -4.11 -3.65
N GLY A 31 10.64 -3.96 -2.93
CA GLY A 31 11.98 -4.15 -3.48
C GLY A 31 13.08 -3.57 -2.58
N PRO A 32 14.37 -3.87 -2.82
CA PRO A 32 15.48 -3.38 -2.01
C PRO A 32 15.60 -1.86 -2.01
N SER A 33 16.37 -1.31 -1.06
CA SER A 33 16.65 0.13 -1.02
C SER A 33 17.39 0.57 -2.30
N GLY A 34 17.03 1.74 -2.84
CA GLY A 34 17.67 2.29 -4.04
C GLY A 34 17.14 1.77 -5.38
N VAL A 35 16.19 0.82 -5.41
CA VAL A 35 15.61 0.29 -6.66
C VAL A 35 14.69 1.27 -7.40
N GLY A 36 14.38 2.43 -6.80
CA GLY A 36 13.54 3.47 -7.43
C GLY A 36 12.04 3.40 -7.11
N LYS A 37 11.62 2.72 -6.03
CA LYS A 37 10.21 2.67 -5.61
C LYS A 37 9.59 4.06 -5.45
N ASP A 38 10.32 4.97 -4.82
CA ASP A 38 9.86 6.34 -4.56
C ASP A 38 9.69 7.12 -5.88
N SER A 39 10.58 6.89 -6.85
CA SER A 39 10.46 7.48 -8.20
C SER A 39 9.23 6.97 -8.95
N VAL A 40 8.88 5.69 -8.82
CA VAL A 40 7.64 5.13 -9.40
C VAL A 40 6.42 5.76 -8.72
N ILE A 41 6.42 5.85 -7.40
CA ILE A 41 5.34 6.50 -6.62
C ILE A 41 5.16 7.95 -7.08
N GLN A 42 6.25 8.70 -7.25
CA GLN A 42 6.21 10.07 -7.74
C GLN A 42 5.60 10.15 -9.15
N GLY A 43 6.04 9.31 -10.08
CA GLY A 43 5.47 9.27 -11.42
C GLY A 43 3.97 8.94 -11.43
N LEU A 44 3.53 8.05 -10.53
CA LEU A 44 2.10 7.75 -10.37
C LEU A 44 1.32 8.96 -9.82
N LYS A 45 1.89 9.73 -8.89
CA LYS A 45 1.28 10.99 -8.40
C LYS A 45 1.13 12.02 -9.51
N GLU A 46 2.12 12.12 -10.40
CA GLU A 46 2.14 13.07 -11.53
C GLU A 46 1.24 12.63 -12.69
N SER A 47 0.86 11.35 -12.76
CA SER A 47 0.08 10.78 -13.88
C SER A 47 -1.36 11.29 -14.00
N GLY A 48 -1.89 11.96 -12.97
CA GLY A 48 -3.27 12.45 -12.93
C GLY A 48 -4.34 11.37 -12.75
N TYR A 49 -3.95 10.09 -12.61
CA TYR A 49 -4.88 9.03 -12.24
C TYR A 49 -5.29 9.13 -10.75
N PRO A 50 -6.51 8.67 -10.39
CA PRO A 50 -7.05 8.79 -9.04
C PRO A 50 -6.45 7.75 -8.08
N PHE A 51 -5.14 7.80 -7.86
CA PHE A 51 -4.45 6.96 -6.87
C PHE A 51 -4.62 7.54 -5.47
N TYR A 52 -4.96 6.66 -4.52
CA TYR A 52 -4.85 6.96 -3.10
C TYR A 52 -3.55 6.34 -2.56
N PHE A 53 -2.64 7.19 -2.06
CA PHE A 53 -1.37 6.74 -1.50
C PHE A 53 -1.50 6.62 0.01
N VAL A 54 -1.36 5.40 0.52
CA VAL A 54 -1.37 5.11 1.95
C VAL A 54 0.02 5.40 2.52
N VAL A 55 0.10 6.26 3.53
CA VAL A 55 1.30 6.42 4.36
C VAL A 55 1.18 5.46 5.53
N THR A 56 2.15 4.57 5.69
CA THR A 56 2.18 3.55 6.76
C THR A 56 3.18 3.92 7.83
N ALA A 57 2.93 3.49 9.08
CA ALA A 57 3.91 3.61 10.16
C ALA A 57 5.17 2.80 9.85
N THR A 58 6.34 3.35 10.16
CA THR A 58 7.61 2.64 10.06
C THR A 58 8.40 2.72 11.37
N THR A 59 9.03 1.61 11.77
CA THR A 59 9.87 1.54 12.97
C THR A 59 11.35 1.77 12.67
N ARG A 60 11.72 1.97 11.39
CA ARG A 60 13.08 2.30 11.00
C ARG A 60 13.35 3.80 11.23
N PRO A 61 14.61 4.21 11.45
CA PRO A 61 14.99 5.62 11.46
C PRO A 61 14.70 6.29 10.11
N MET A 62 14.30 7.57 10.18
CA MET A 62 14.16 8.45 9.03
C MET A 62 15.52 8.67 8.35
N ARG A 63 15.56 8.64 7.01
CA ARG A 63 16.75 9.00 6.23
C ARG A 63 16.90 10.51 6.16
N PRO A 64 18.11 11.04 5.89
CA PRO A 64 18.36 12.48 5.89
C PRO A 64 17.48 13.32 4.94
N ASN A 65 16.88 12.68 3.93
CA ASN A 65 16.10 13.32 2.88
C ASN A 65 14.59 13.06 2.99
N GLU A 66 14.12 12.47 4.10
CA GLU A 66 12.72 12.14 4.29
C GLU A 66 12.04 13.11 5.28
N VAL A 67 10.74 13.34 5.13
CA VAL A 67 9.95 14.32 5.89
C VAL A 67 8.78 13.65 6.61
N ASP A 68 8.67 13.91 7.92
CA ASP A 68 7.57 13.45 8.76
C ASP A 68 6.22 14.01 8.29
N GLY A 69 5.17 13.19 8.29
CA GLY A 69 3.85 13.51 7.74
C GLY A 69 3.76 13.52 6.20
N ILE A 70 4.88 13.31 5.49
CA ILE A 70 4.93 13.24 4.02
C ILE A 70 5.40 11.85 3.57
N ASP A 71 6.56 11.42 4.06
CA ASP A 71 7.16 10.12 3.74
C ASP A 71 6.77 9.06 4.77
N TYR A 72 6.49 9.47 6.02
CA TYR A 72 6.06 8.63 7.14
C TYR A 72 5.00 9.34 7.97
N HIS A 73 4.27 8.56 8.78
CA HIS A 73 3.47 9.04 9.91
C HIS A 73 3.88 8.25 11.15
#